data_AF-A0A7X5U9R3-F1
#
_entry.id   AF-A0A7X5U9R3-F1
#
_cell.length_a   1.000
_cell.length_b   1.000
_cell.length_c   1.000
_cell.angle_alpha   90.00
_cell.angle_beta   90.00
_cell.angle_gamma   90.00
#
_symmetry.space_group_name_H-M   'P 1'
#
loop_
_entity.id
_entity.type
_entity.pdbx_description
1 polymer ?
#
loop_
_entity_poly.entity_id
_entity_poly.type
_entity_poly.pdbx_seq_one_letter_code
_entity_poly.pdbx_strand_id
1 'polypeptide(L)'
;MTSVRIAGTAGFLLCIALAYTAGHRIESLRADAQLAAFQKRAAEERDVANQAQLQRERNQAAAFDQVAAHYEEERQHAKTEADRVIADLRAGTLRLRDRWATQMLAGKALAATRAARTDAGTADRAQSAGRIVRAAVECDAQVRGLQSILTKERE
;
A
#
# COMPACT_ATOMS: atom_id res chain seq x y z
N MET A 1 -29.72 -73.34 -47.74
CA MET A 1 -28.30 -72.99 -47.47
C MET A 1 -28.01 -71.49 -47.52
N THR A 2 -28.84 -70.66 -48.15
CA THR A 2 -28.66 -69.19 -48.22
C THR A 2 -29.03 -68.47 -46.92
N SER A 3 -30.12 -68.84 -46.24
CA SER A 3 -30.57 -68.17 -45.00
C SER A 3 -29.61 -68.32 -43.82
N VAL A 4 -28.92 -69.47 -43.70
CA VAL A 4 -27.92 -69.71 -42.64
C VAL A 4 -26.66 -68.86 -42.85
N ARG A 5 -26.28 -68.59 -44.11
CA ARG A 5 -25.13 -67.74 -44.45
C ARG A 5 -25.40 -66.26 -44.16
N ILE A 6 -26.63 -65.80 -44.44
CA ILE A 6 -27.06 -64.42 -44.16
C ILE A 6 -27.16 -64.16 -42.64
N ALA A 7 -27.65 -65.13 -41.88
CA ALA A 7 -27.70 -65.03 -40.41
C ALA A 7 -26.29 -64.94 -39.78
N GLY A 8 -25.32 -65.71 -40.32
CA GLY A 8 -23.93 -65.67 -39.85
C GLY A 8 -23.24 -64.34 -40.13
N THR A 9 -23.44 -63.74 -41.31
CA THR A 9 -22.85 -62.43 -41.64
C THR A 9 -23.50 -61.30 -40.86
N ALA A 10 -24.82 -61.35 -40.64
CA ALA A 10 -25.54 -60.36 -39.83
C ALA A 10 -25.06 -60.38 -38.36
N GLY A 11 -24.87 -61.57 -37.78
CA GLY A 11 -24.31 -61.70 -36.43
C GLY A 11 -22.88 -61.17 -36.31
N PHE A 12 -22.04 -61.42 -37.32
CA PHE A 12 -20.67 -60.92 -37.34
C PHE A 12 -20.60 -59.39 -37.43
N LEU A 13 -21.42 -58.78 -38.29
CA LEU A 13 -21.51 -57.32 -38.41
C LEU A 13 -22.03 -56.68 -37.12
N LEU A 14 -23.00 -57.31 -36.44
CA LEU A 14 -23.50 -56.85 -35.14
C LEU A 14 -22.38 -56.85 -34.08
N CYS A 15 -21.57 -57.92 -34.01
CA CYS A 15 -20.44 -58.00 -33.09
C CYS A 15 -19.40 -56.90 -33.35
N ILE A 16 -19.10 -56.61 -34.62
CA ILE A 16 -18.19 -55.51 -34.97
C ILE A 16 -18.76 -54.15 -34.55
N ALA A 17 -20.05 -53.91 -34.79
CA ALA A 17 -20.71 -52.66 -34.40
C ALA A 17 -20.71 -52.48 -32.87
N LEU A 18 -20.97 -53.53 -32.10
CA LEU A 18 -20.91 -53.51 -30.64
C LEU A 18 -19.48 -53.27 -30.13
N ALA A 19 -18.48 -53.93 -30.70
CA ALA A 19 -17.08 -53.72 -30.35
C ALA A 19 -16.61 -52.29 -30.65
N TYR A 20 -17.03 -51.73 -31.79
CA TYR A 20 -16.72 -50.35 -32.17
C TYR A 20 -17.36 -49.33 -31.21
N THR A 21 -18.66 -49.47 -30.92
CA THR A 21 -19.35 -48.55 -29.99
C THR A 21 -18.81 -48.65 -28.56
N ALA A 22 -18.48 -49.85 -28.09
CA ALA A 22 -17.85 -50.06 -26.79
C ALA A 22 -16.45 -49.44 -26.73
N GLY A 23 -15.62 -49.66 -27.76
CA GLY A 23 -14.30 -49.05 -27.87
C GLY A 23 -14.38 -47.53 -27.89
N HIS A 24 -15.31 -46.96 -28.67
CA HIS A 24 -15.50 -45.52 -28.77
C HIS A 24 -15.97 -44.89 -27.45
N ARG A 25 -16.85 -45.57 -26.70
CA ARG A 25 -17.28 -45.16 -25.35
C ARG A 25 -16.13 -45.16 -24.35
N ILE A 26 -15.25 -46.16 -24.40
CA ILE A 26 -14.08 -46.23 -23.52
C ILE A 26 -13.12 -45.09 -23.84
N GLU A 27 -12.89 -44.82 -25.12
CA GLU A 27 -12.01 -43.74 -25.56
C GLU A 27 -12.58 -42.37 -25.19
N SER A 28 -13.89 -42.15 -25.34
CA SER A 28 -14.53 -40.90 -24.92
C SER A 28 -14.43 -40.68 -23.42
N LEU A 29 -14.66 -41.72 -22.60
CA LEU A 29 -14.49 -41.63 -21.14
C LEU A 29 -13.04 -41.33 -20.73
N ARG A 30 -12.06 -41.88 -21.45
CA ARG A 30 -10.64 -41.57 -21.23
C ARG A 30 -10.31 -40.13 -21.61
N ALA A 31 -10.82 -39.65 -22.74
CA ALA A 31 -10.65 -38.27 -23.18
C ALA A 31 -11.28 -37.28 -22.18
N ASP A 32 -12.50 -37.57 -21.70
CA ASP A 32 -13.20 -36.76 -20.69
C ASP A 32 -12.43 -36.75 -19.35
N ALA A 33 -11.92 -37.90 -18.91
CA ALA A 33 -11.12 -38.00 -17.70
C ALA A 33 -9.81 -37.21 -17.80
N GLN A 34 -9.14 -37.25 -18.97
CA GLN A 34 -7.96 -36.44 -19.22
C GLN A 34 -8.30 -34.95 -19.21
N LEU A 35 -9.38 -34.54 -19.89
CA LEU A 35 -9.82 -33.15 -19.92
C LEU A 35 -10.16 -32.63 -18.51
N ALA A 36 -10.88 -33.43 -17.72
CA ALA A 36 -11.18 -33.10 -16.32
C ALA A 36 -9.92 -32.97 -15.47
N ALA A 37 -8.92 -33.84 -15.67
CA ALA A 37 -7.64 -33.75 -14.98
C ALA A 37 -6.85 -32.49 -15.38
N PHE A 38 -6.85 -32.12 -16.67
CA PHE A 38 -6.26 -30.87 -17.14
C PHE A 38 -6.95 -29.65 -16.56
N GLN A 39 -8.29 -29.62 -16.58
CA GLN A 39 -9.06 -28.52 -16.00
C GLN A 39 -8.81 -28.37 -14.50
N LYS A 40 -8.73 -29.49 -13.77
CA LYS A 40 -8.42 -29.48 -12.34
C LYS A 40 -7.04 -28.91 -12.06
N ARG A 41 -6.00 -29.35 -12.80
CA ARG A 41 -4.64 -28.79 -12.65
C ARG A 41 -4.60 -27.30 -12.98
N ALA A 42 -5.26 -26.89 -14.06
CA ALA A 42 -5.35 -25.48 -14.42
C ALA A 42 -6.08 -24.63 -13.36
N ALA A 43 -7.10 -25.19 -12.70
CA ALA A 43 -7.79 -24.54 -11.58
C ALA A 43 -6.88 -24.44 -10.34
N GLU A 44 -6.16 -25.52 -9.98
CA GLU A 44 -5.21 -25.52 -8.87
C GLU A 44 -4.08 -24.50 -9.08
N GLU A 45 -3.52 -24.41 -10.29
CA GLU A 45 -2.51 -23.41 -10.64
C GLU A 45 -3.05 -21.97 -10.50
N ARG A 46 -4.30 -21.73 -10.94
CA ARG A 46 -4.97 -20.43 -10.77
C ARG A 46 -5.19 -20.11 -9.30
N ASP A 47 -5.61 -21.09 -8.50
CA ASP A 47 -5.85 -20.89 -7.06
C ASP A 47 -4.55 -20.56 -6.33
N VAL A 48 -3.45 -21.26 -6.64
CA VAL A 48 -2.12 -20.95 -6.10
C VAL A 48 -1.69 -19.54 -6.49
N ALA A 49 -1.86 -19.15 -7.76
CA ALA A 49 -1.54 -17.80 -8.24
C ALA A 49 -2.39 -16.73 -7.53
N ASN A 50 -3.68 -16.97 -7.38
CA ASN A 50 -4.62 -16.09 -6.70
C ASN A 50 -4.27 -15.93 -5.21
N GLN A 51 -3.93 -17.03 -4.52
CA GLN A 51 -3.51 -16.98 -3.12
C GLN A 51 -2.20 -16.20 -2.96
N ALA A 52 -1.23 -16.42 -3.86
CA ALA A 52 0.03 -15.67 -3.85
C ALA A 52 -0.18 -14.17 -4.12
N GLN A 53 -1.16 -13.82 -4.98
CA GLN A 53 -1.53 -12.43 -5.21
C GLN A 53 -2.24 -11.81 -4.00
N LEU A 54 -3.23 -12.49 -3.42
CA LEU A 54 -3.94 -12.04 -2.23
C LEU A 54 -2.98 -11.82 -1.05
N GLN A 55 -1.99 -12.69 -0.88
CA GLN A 55 -0.99 -12.52 0.17
C GLN A 55 -0.12 -11.27 -0.06
N ARG A 56 0.25 -11.00 -1.32
CA ARG A 56 0.97 -9.76 -1.67
C ARG A 56 0.13 -8.53 -1.39
N GLU A 57 -1.14 -8.52 -1.76
CA GLU A 57 -2.08 -7.43 -1.47
C GLU A 57 -2.24 -7.19 0.04
N ARG A 58 -2.36 -8.27 0.83
CA ARG A 58 -2.42 -8.16 2.30
C ARG A 58 -1.14 -7.59 2.91
N ASN A 59 0.02 -8.05 2.44
CA ASN A 59 1.30 -7.53 2.90
C ASN A 59 1.46 -6.05 2.55
N GLN A 60 1.06 -5.64 1.35
CA GLN A 60 1.04 -4.24 0.93
C GLN A 60 0.08 -3.40 1.79
N ALA A 61 -1.15 -3.87 2.03
CA ALA A 61 -2.10 -3.18 2.90
C ALA A 61 -1.54 -2.98 4.32
N ALA A 62 -0.98 -4.02 4.93
CA ALA A 62 -0.35 -3.92 6.24
C ALA A 62 0.85 -2.95 6.24
N ALA A 63 1.62 -2.94 5.16
CA ALA A 63 2.71 -1.99 4.96
C ALA A 63 2.23 -0.53 4.91
N PHE A 64 1.13 -0.25 4.21
CA PHE A 64 0.49 1.06 4.16
C PHE A 64 -0.08 1.49 5.51
N ASP A 65 -0.75 0.57 6.22
CA ASP A 65 -1.32 0.85 7.54
C ASP A 65 -0.24 1.27 8.54
N GLN A 66 0.93 0.60 8.52
CA GLN A 66 2.08 0.98 9.35
C GLN A 66 2.61 2.38 9.02
N VAL A 67 2.70 2.73 7.73
CA VAL A 67 3.15 4.07 7.33
C VAL A 67 2.15 5.13 7.77
N ALA A 68 0.85 4.84 7.63
CA ALA A 68 -0.21 5.76 8.08
C ALA A 68 -0.16 5.99 9.59
N ALA A 69 0.03 4.93 10.39
CA ALA A 69 0.16 5.04 11.83
C ALA A 69 1.38 5.91 12.22
N HIS A 70 2.55 5.64 11.62
CA HIS A 70 3.76 6.41 11.86
C HIS A 70 3.61 7.89 11.47
N TYR A 71 2.93 8.17 10.34
CA TYR A 71 2.66 9.54 9.91
C TYR A 71 1.82 10.32 10.92
N GLU A 72 0.80 9.70 11.51
CA GLU A 72 -0.02 10.37 12.52
C GLU A 72 0.78 10.62 13.82
N GLU A 73 1.65 9.69 14.22
CA GLU A 73 2.59 9.91 15.33
C GLU A 73 3.52 11.10 15.08
N GLU A 74 4.12 11.16 13.89
CA GLU A 74 5.01 12.28 13.50
C GLU A 74 4.27 13.61 13.43
N ARG A 75 2.99 13.61 13.06
CA ARG A 75 2.15 14.81 13.07
C ARG A 75 1.90 15.32 14.49
N GLN A 76 1.65 14.44 15.45
CA GLN A 76 1.52 14.82 16.86
C GLN A 76 2.85 15.31 17.43
N HIS A 77 3.96 14.68 17.03
CA HIS A 77 5.31 15.13 17.37
C HIS A 77 5.60 16.54 16.82
N ALA A 78 5.25 16.81 15.55
CA ALA A 78 5.39 18.14 14.95
C ALA A 78 4.67 19.24 15.73
N LYS A 79 3.46 18.93 16.23
CA LYS A 79 2.72 19.84 17.11
C LYS A 79 3.46 20.08 18.43
N THR A 80 3.94 19.00 19.05
CA THR A 80 4.66 19.07 20.33
C THR A 80 5.94 19.89 20.22
N GLU A 81 6.73 19.69 19.15
CA GLU A 81 7.94 20.47 18.87
C GLU A 81 7.63 21.95 18.63
N ALA A 82 6.55 22.25 17.90
CA ALA A 82 6.11 23.63 17.70
C ALA A 82 5.69 24.31 19.03
N ASP A 83 4.95 23.61 19.87
CA ASP A 83 4.53 24.11 21.18
C ASP A 83 5.75 24.34 22.10
N ARG A 84 6.73 23.42 22.05
CA ARG A 84 8.02 23.57 22.75
C ARG A 84 8.78 24.81 22.29
N VAL A 85 8.91 25.01 20.98
CA VAL A 85 9.59 26.21 20.43
C VAL A 85 8.89 27.49 20.87
N ILE A 86 7.55 27.52 20.86
CA ILE A 86 6.79 28.68 21.35
C ILE A 86 7.07 28.93 22.83
N ALA A 87 7.07 27.87 23.66
CA ALA A 87 7.36 27.97 25.09
C ALA A 87 8.78 28.47 25.36
N ASP A 88 9.77 27.91 24.68
CA ASP A 88 11.18 28.29 24.83
C ASP A 88 11.45 29.73 24.36
N LEU A 89 10.76 30.21 23.32
CA LEU A 89 10.80 31.61 22.89
C LEU A 89 10.15 32.56 23.91
N ARG A 90 9.06 32.14 24.55
CA ARG A 90 8.38 32.94 25.60
C ARG A 90 9.18 32.98 26.90
N ALA A 91 9.85 31.88 27.25
CA ALA A 91 10.74 31.79 28.40
C ALA A 91 12.07 32.52 28.18
N GLY A 92 12.39 32.89 26.94
CA GLY A 92 13.67 33.49 26.56
C GLY A 92 14.83 32.50 26.49
N THR A 93 14.56 31.20 26.65
CA THR A 93 15.53 30.10 26.46
C THR A 93 16.03 30.06 25.03
N LEU A 94 15.14 30.28 24.06
CA LEU A 94 15.48 30.48 22.66
C LEU A 94 15.37 31.97 22.31
N ARG A 95 16.25 32.42 21.41
CA ARG A 95 16.19 33.76 20.83
C ARG A 95 16.25 33.67 19.31
N LEU A 96 15.31 34.34 18.65
CA LEU A 96 15.35 34.49 17.19
C LEU A 96 16.54 35.37 16.83
N ARG A 97 17.27 34.97 15.79
CA ARG A 97 18.47 35.69 15.34
C ARG A 97 18.07 37.03 14.71
N ASP A 98 18.78 38.10 15.04
CA ASP A 98 18.45 39.48 14.61
C ASP A 98 18.30 39.68 13.09
N ARG A 99 18.91 38.81 12.27
CA ARG A 99 18.73 38.79 10.81
C ARG A 99 17.27 38.58 10.35
N TRP A 100 16.41 38.11 11.24
CA TRP A 100 14.98 37.91 10.99
C TRP A 100 14.12 39.06 11.55
N ALA A 101 14.73 40.03 12.24
CA ALA A 101 14.09 41.32 12.42
C ALA A 101 14.09 42.02 11.05
N THR A 102 12.93 42.37 10.52
CA THR A 102 12.84 43.16 9.30
C THR A 102 13.64 44.46 9.49
N GLN A 103 14.30 44.96 8.43
CA GLN A 103 15.15 46.17 8.47
C GLN A 103 14.46 47.37 9.17
N MET A 104 13.13 47.46 9.06
CA MET A 104 12.27 48.48 9.69
C MET A 104 12.23 48.39 11.24
N LEU A 105 12.51 47.21 11.80
CA LEU A 105 12.53 46.93 13.23
C LEU A 105 13.93 46.92 13.84
N ALA A 106 15.02 46.84 13.06
CA ALA A 106 16.38 46.75 13.60
C ALA A 106 16.75 47.95 14.50
N GLY A 107 16.38 49.19 14.09
CA GLY A 107 16.60 50.40 14.88
C GLY A 107 15.65 50.55 16.09
N LYS A 108 14.43 49.98 16.00
CA LYS A 108 13.44 50.03 17.10
C LYS A 108 13.63 48.89 18.11
N ALA A 109 14.15 47.74 17.69
CA ALA A 109 14.46 46.59 18.55
C ALA A 109 15.55 46.95 19.57
N LEU A 110 16.58 47.70 19.15
CA LEU A 110 17.63 48.18 20.06
C LEU A 110 17.07 49.14 21.14
N ALA A 111 16.11 49.99 20.76
CA ALA A 111 15.42 50.91 21.69
C ALA A 111 14.40 50.19 22.59
N ALA A 112 13.67 49.20 22.06
CA ALA A 112 12.66 48.42 22.78
C ALA A 112 13.27 47.41 23.77
N THR A 113 14.48 46.90 23.49
CA THR A 113 15.24 46.07 24.44
C THR A 113 15.54 46.83 25.74
N ARG A 114 15.61 48.18 25.67
CA ARG A 114 15.82 49.06 26.82
C ARG A 114 14.53 49.41 27.58
N ALA A 115 13.35 49.14 27.00
CA ALA A 115 12.04 49.53 27.50
C ALA A 115 11.12 48.32 27.77
N ALA A 116 11.70 47.15 28.03
CA ALA A 116 11.08 45.83 28.04
C ALA A 116 9.67 45.78 28.68
N ARG A 117 8.66 45.92 27.83
CA ARG A 117 7.30 45.46 28.04
C ARG A 117 7.00 44.46 26.94
N THR A 118 6.44 43.32 27.30
CA THR A 118 5.92 42.32 26.36
C THR A 118 4.85 42.96 25.49
N ASP A 119 5.23 43.38 24.28
CA ASP A 119 4.28 43.88 23.29
C ASP A 119 3.62 42.73 22.52
N ALA A 120 2.46 42.99 21.92
CA ALA A 120 1.73 41.99 21.14
C ALA A 120 2.57 41.39 19.99
N GLY A 121 3.52 42.16 19.46
CA GLY A 121 4.46 41.70 18.43
C GLY A 121 5.40 40.59 18.92
N THR A 122 5.71 40.53 20.21
CA THR A 122 6.57 39.47 20.76
C THR A 122 5.86 38.11 20.79
N ALA A 123 4.57 38.09 21.15
CA ALA A 123 3.77 36.87 21.13
C ALA A 123 3.53 36.34 19.70
N ASP A 124 3.26 37.23 18.75
CA ASP A 124 3.03 36.88 17.34
C ASP A 124 4.29 36.31 16.67
N ARG A 125 5.48 36.84 16.99
CA ARG A 125 6.75 36.28 16.51
C ARG A 125 6.99 34.85 17.01
N ALA A 126 6.73 34.59 18.29
CA ALA A 126 6.86 33.25 18.85
C ALA A 126 5.89 32.27 18.19
N GLN A 127 4.62 32.66 18.03
CA GLN A 127 3.61 31.84 17.37
C GLN A 127 3.93 31.58 15.89
N SER A 128 4.44 32.60 15.19
CA SER A 128 4.86 32.48 13.79
C SER A 128 6.04 31.52 13.64
N ALA A 129 7.04 31.59 14.51
CA ALA A 129 8.15 30.63 14.54
C ALA A 129 7.65 29.19 14.78
N GLY A 130 6.74 28.99 15.73
CA GLY A 130 6.12 27.69 15.98
C GLY A 130 5.40 27.13 14.75
N ARG A 131 4.62 27.97 14.02
CA ARG A 131 3.96 27.53 12.77
C ARG A 131 4.95 27.09 11.70
N ILE A 132 6.08 27.80 11.55
CA ILE A 132 7.11 27.45 10.57
C ILE A 132 7.79 26.14 10.95
N VAL A 133 8.17 25.96 12.21
CA VAL A 133 8.77 24.69 12.68
C VAL A 133 7.80 23.54 12.49
N ARG A 134 6.53 23.72 12.86
CA ARG A 134 5.50 22.71 12.64
C ARG A 134 5.41 22.30 11.16
N ALA A 135 5.31 23.28 10.26
CA ALA A 135 5.21 23.01 8.84
C ALA A 135 6.45 22.28 8.30
N ALA A 136 7.65 22.64 8.76
CA ALA A 136 8.87 21.95 8.38
C ALA A 136 8.89 20.49 8.85
N VAL A 137 8.52 20.21 10.10
CA VAL A 137 8.46 18.84 10.63
C VAL A 137 7.37 18.02 9.93
N GLU A 138 6.19 18.61 9.67
CA GLU A 138 5.12 17.96 8.91
C GLU A 138 5.55 17.61 7.47
N CYS A 139 6.29 18.50 6.80
CA CYS A 139 6.89 18.22 5.49
C CYS A 139 7.91 17.08 5.55
N ASP A 140 8.81 17.08 6.52
CA ASP A 140 9.80 16.01 6.68
C ASP A 140 9.13 14.65 6.97
N ALA A 141 8.06 14.64 7.76
CA ALA A 141 7.24 13.46 8.02
C ALA A 141 6.57 12.95 6.75
N GLN A 142 6.01 13.85 5.94
CA GLN A 142 5.40 13.49 4.67
C GLN A 142 6.42 12.89 3.70
N VAL A 143 7.61 13.50 3.57
CA VAL A 143 8.68 12.98 2.70
C VAL A 143 9.14 11.60 3.16
N ARG A 144 9.35 11.41 4.47
CA ARG A 144 9.72 10.10 5.04
C ARG A 144 8.64 9.04 4.79
N GLY A 145 7.37 9.39 4.99
CA GLY A 145 6.24 8.49 4.71
C GLY A 145 6.19 8.05 3.25
N LEU A 146 6.31 9.00 2.32
CA LEU A 146 6.33 8.71 0.87
C LEU A 146 7.54 7.86 0.48
N GLN A 147 8.73 8.14 1.01
CA GLN A 147 9.92 7.33 0.77
C GLN A 147 9.78 5.91 1.33
N SER A 148 9.13 5.75 2.49
CA SER A 148 8.85 4.44 3.06
C SER A 148 7.93 3.62 2.15
N ILE A 149 6.86 4.22 1.63
CA ILE A 149 5.96 3.56 0.67
C ILE A 149 6.74 3.11 -0.58
N LEU A 150 7.49 4.02 -1.20
CA LEU A 150 8.26 3.69 -2.41
C LEU A 150 9.31 2.61 -2.18
N THR A 151 9.86 2.52 -0.97
CA THR A 151 10.80 1.45 -0.61
C THR A 151 10.08 0.11 -0.47
N LYS A 152 8.93 0.09 0.23
CA LYS A 152 8.12 -1.12 0.40
C LYS A 152 7.51 -1.63 -0.91
N GLU A 153 7.27 -0.76 -1.90
CA GLU A 153 6.81 -1.17 -3.24
C GLU A 153 7.92 -1.81 -4.09
N ARG A 154 9.19 -1.56 -3.76
CA ARG A 154 10.36 -2.08 -4.49
C ARG A 154 10.85 -3.42 -3.97
N GLU A 155 10.44 -3.80 -2.77
CA GLU A 155 10.70 -5.11 -2.14
C GLU A 155 9.70 -6.17 -2.62
#